data_AF-A0A1E3AMG7-F1
#
_entry.id   AF-A0A1E3AMG7-F1
#
_cell.length_a   1.000
_cell.length_b   1.000
_cell.length_c   1.000
_cell.angle_alpha   90.00
_cell.angle_beta   90.00
_cell.angle_gamma   90.00
#
_symmetry.space_group_name_H-M   'P 1'
#
loop_
_entity.id
_entity.type
_entity.pdbx_description
1 polymer ?
#
loop_
_entity_poly.entity_id
_entity_poly.type
_entity_poly.pdbx_seq_one_letter_code
_entity_poly.pdbx_strand_id
1 'polypeptide(L)'
;MGNDNSLSISARLDEKKSEKIIRQQLANIQKRLQKQSQIRINIKINEGDLEKQAQKLGRSLDHEKMTPKQKVPEKLIQSKKEVQSDLDQFLKNNAKMSSDLKGKFLELGKAINKVDDESDLSTLKKNLSELKMEAITTGQSGINLGNIFKGAINKLSSLKIKDTIVTQVKESLKELKGIDTLLTNIGKSGNFTKEQLTQLGKTSFEAASTYGKKASDYLSGVQNMANSGYNGNQGTDLAEQSLLAQAAGNMTAETADKYILALNAAYKFNGEAKKLNEVLDGQTNIATHNNVSLSNMAEAMSTIGTAASGYQISVEELSAMIGTIGSITHSTGSEIGNSINSLLGNLQNTDSSKIVKTLDSVHVSMTEMVNGSEQLRDPISILRDLSDAYNRLGENDSLKGKILTNIGGNEQAEELDALLQNMDSFDQMLTDYANGSGSAMETATRSADSWEGSLNRLSNTWTDTVGNITDSDAIISGINALNSLLEMINKLTDALGPAGSLALAGGLFAGIKNVGRIKKLILILICRQ
;
A
#
# COMPACT_ATOMS: atom_id res chain seq x y z
N MET A 1 57.50 -31.73 -18.69
CA MET A 1 57.19 -31.51 -17.25
C MET A 1 56.13 -30.43 -17.21
N GLY A 2 54.90 -30.74 -16.76
CA GLY A 2 53.71 -29.84 -16.76
C GLY A 2 53.28 -29.31 -18.15
N ASN A 3 52.15 -28.63 -18.37
CA ASN A 3 50.87 -28.38 -17.64
C ASN A 3 49.91 -27.74 -18.71
N ASP A 4 48.57 -27.64 -18.63
CA ASP A 4 47.54 -27.95 -17.61
C ASP A 4 46.10 -28.04 -18.21
N ASN A 5 45.09 -28.26 -17.36
CA ASN A 5 43.69 -27.78 -17.42
C ASN A 5 42.79 -28.01 -18.67
N SER A 6 41.87 -28.97 -18.57
CA SER A 6 40.44 -28.63 -18.35
C SER A 6 39.65 -29.85 -17.83
N LEU A 7 38.88 -29.67 -16.75
CA LEU A 7 38.05 -30.73 -16.17
C LEU A 7 36.63 -30.72 -16.77
N SER A 8 36.22 -31.87 -17.30
CA SER A 8 34.82 -32.25 -17.45
C SER A 8 34.65 -33.67 -16.90
N ILE A 9 33.74 -33.85 -15.94
CA ILE A 9 33.45 -35.18 -15.36
C ILE A 9 31.96 -35.47 -15.50
N SER A 10 31.64 -36.21 -16.55
CA SER A 10 30.37 -36.89 -16.74
C SER A 10 30.39 -38.20 -15.96
N ALA A 11 29.81 -38.24 -14.76
CA ALA A 11 29.68 -39.46 -13.97
C ALA A 11 28.26 -40.05 -14.08
N ARG A 12 28.14 -41.21 -14.73
CA ARG A 12 26.87 -41.96 -14.87
C ARG A 12 26.35 -42.38 -13.49
N LEU A 13 25.10 -42.06 -13.17
CA LEU A 13 24.40 -42.58 -12.00
C LEU A 13 24.02 -44.05 -12.23
N ASP A 14 24.48 -44.94 -11.36
CA ASP A 14 24.14 -46.37 -11.37
C ASP A 14 22.72 -46.59 -10.82
N GLU A 15 21.77 -46.72 -11.75
CA GLU A 15 20.32 -46.80 -11.53
C GLU A 15 19.94 -47.87 -10.48
N LYS A 16 20.60 -49.03 -10.49
CA LYS A 16 20.36 -50.12 -9.52
C LYS A 16 20.74 -49.74 -8.09
N LYS A 17 21.73 -48.87 -7.92
CA LYS A 17 22.18 -48.39 -6.62
C LYS A 17 21.19 -47.36 -6.05
N SER A 18 20.68 -46.48 -6.90
CA SER A 18 19.61 -45.51 -6.57
C SER A 18 18.31 -46.21 -6.20
N GLU A 19 17.87 -47.20 -6.98
CA GLU A 19 16.64 -47.96 -6.71
C GLU A 19 16.71 -48.68 -5.35
N LYS A 20 17.85 -49.29 -5.02
CA LYS A 20 18.07 -49.96 -3.74
C LYS A 20 17.95 -49.00 -2.55
N ILE A 21 18.52 -47.79 -2.66
CA ILE A 21 18.44 -46.75 -1.62
C ILE A 21 16.99 -46.29 -1.44
N ILE A 22 16.27 -46.03 -2.53
CA ILE A 22 14.85 -45.61 -2.51
C ILE A 22 13.98 -46.69 -1.86
N ARG A 23 14.13 -47.96 -2.24
CA ARG A 23 13.42 -49.09 -1.60
C ARG A 23 13.72 -49.21 -0.10
N GLN A 24 14.97 -48.99 0.33
CA GLN A 24 15.35 -48.99 1.75
C GLN A 24 14.73 -47.82 2.53
N GLN A 25 14.66 -46.63 1.93
CA GLN A 25 14.02 -45.47 2.55
C GLN A 25 12.49 -45.66 2.68
N LEU A 26 11.82 -46.17 1.64
CA LEU A 26 10.39 -46.51 1.69
C LEU A 26 10.08 -47.55 2.79
N ALA A 27 10.88 -48.61 2.90
CA ALA A 27 10.71 -49.61 3.95
C ALA A 27 10.89 -49.04 5.38
N ASN A 28 11.84 -48.12 5.56
CA ASN A 28 12.03 -47.42 6.84
C ASN A 28 10.90 -46.44 7.16
N ILE A 29 10.34 -45.76 6.16
CA ILE A 29 9.18 -44.88 6.32
C ILE A 29 7.94 -45.70 6.69
N GLN A 30 7.67 -46.82 6.01
CA GLN A 30 6.59 -47.74 6.37
C GLN A 30 6.74 -48.28 7.81
N LYS A 31 7.95 -48.69 8.22
CA LYS A 31 8.22 -49.11 9.60
C LYS A 31 7.99 -48.01 10.64
N ARG A 32 8.28 -46.75 10.32
CA ARG A 32 7.99 -45.61 11.21
C ARG A 32 6.50 -45.34 11.31
N LEU A 33 5.77 -45.35 10.19
CA LEU A 33 4.31 -45.16 10.16
C LEU A 33 3.57 -46.26 10.94
N GLN A 34 3.95 -47.54 10.77
CA GLN A 34 3.38 -48.65 11.53
C GLN A 34 3.67 -48.59 13.05
N LYS A 35 4.67 -47.82 13.48
CA LYS A 35 5.04 -47.67 14.90
C LYS A 35 4.36 -46.49 15.60
N GLN A 36 3.67 -45.62 14.87
CA GLN A 36 3.09 -44.37 15.40
C GLN A 36 1.55 -44.29 15.37
N SER A 37 0.83 -45.25 14.80
CA SER A 37 -0.64 -45.30 14.90
C SER A 37 -1.21 -46.72 14.93
N GLN A 38 -2.09 -47.00 15.90
CA GLN A 38 -2.86 -48.25 15.97
C GLN A 38 -4.03 -48.25 14.98
N ILE A 39 -3.76 -48.10 13.67
CA ILE A 39 -4.78 -48.19 12.63
C ILE A 39 -4.29 -49.12 11.52
N ARG A 40 -4.82 -50.36 11.51
CA ARG A 40 -4.59 -51.31 10.40
C ARG A 40 -5.47 -50.95 9.21
N ILE A 41 -4.92 -50.25 8.23
CA ILE A 41 -5.58 -50.08 6.92
C ILE A 41 -5.17 -51.26 6.03
N ASN A 42 -6.12 -52.15 5.74
CA ASN A 42 -5.88 -53.38 4.99
C ASN A 42 -6.30 -53.21 3.52
N ILE A 43 -5.37 -52.77 2.66
CA ILE A 43 -5.61 -52.65 1.20
C ILE A 43 -5.02 -53.89 0.51
N LYS A 44 -5.88 -54.79 0.02
CA LYS A 44 -5.47 -55.79 -0.98
C LYS A 44 -5.31 -55.07 -2.33
N ILE A 45 -4.07 -54.97 -2.80
CA ILE A 45 -3.78 -54.61 -4.19
C ILE A 45 -3.69 -55.93 -4.98
N ASN A 46 -4.39 -56.01 -6.11
CA ASN A 46 -4.42 -57.20 -6.95
C ASN A 46 -3.40 -57.03 -8.09
N GLU A 47 -2.33 -57.82 -8.11
CA GLU A 47 -1.17 -57.60 -9.00
C GLU A 47 -1.52 -57.63 -10.50
N GLY A 48 -2.53 -58.41 -10.89
CA GLY A 48 -2.94 -58.56 -12.29
C GLY A 48 -3.50 -57.31 -12.98
N ASP A 49 -3.93 -56.28 -12.23
CA ASP A 49 -4.37 -55.01 -12.82
C ASP A 49 -3.21 -54.02 -13.03
N LEU A 50 -2.13 -54.15 -12.23
CA LEU A 50 -0.90 -53.36 -12.41
C LEU A 50 -0.12 -53.82 -13.65
N GLU A 51 0.00 -55.13 -13.89
CA GLU A 51 0.65 -55.66 -15.10
C GLU A 51 -0.09 -55.27 -16.38
N LYS A 52 -1.43 -55.21 -16.35
CA LYS A 52 -2.24 -54.76 -17.51
C LYS A 52 -2.05 -53.28 -17.84
N GLN A 53 -1.79 -52.42 -16.84
CA GLN A 53 -1.43 -51.03 -17.09
C GLN A 53 0.01 -50.90 -17.58
N ALA A 54 0.96 -51.64 -17.00
CA ALA A 54 2.35 -51.67 -17.44
C ALA A 54 2.51 -52.18 -18.90
N GLN A 55 1.81 -53.24 -19.29
CA GLN A 55 1.81 -53.74 -20.67
C GLN A 55 1.16 -52.77 -21.67
N LYS A 56 0.17 -51.97 -21.23
CA LYS A 56 -0.37 -50.88 -22.07
C LYS A 56 0.64 -49.74 -22.27
N LEU A 57 1.48 -49.42 -21.28
CA LEU A 57 2.58 -48.47 -21.45
C LEU A 57 3.73 -49.03 -22.31
N GLY A 58 4.05 -50.32 -22.19
CA GLY A 58 5.11 -50.94 -22.98
C GLY A 58 4.79 -51.01 -24.47
N ARG A 59 3.54 -51.34 -24.85
CA ARG A 59 3.13 -51.48 -26.26
C ARG A 59 3.02 -50.17 -27.03
N SER A 60 3.15 -49.01 -26.39
CA SER A 60 3.24 -47.70 -27.09
C SER A 60 4.66 -47.31 -27.51
N LEU A 61 5.66 -48.19 -27.34
CA LEU A 61 7.09 -47.88 -27.56
C LEU A 61 7.78 -48.70 -28.66
N ASP A 62 7.17 -49.77 -29.18
CA ASP A 62 7.76 -50.61 -30.22
C ASP A 62 6.91 -50.61 -31.51
N HIS A 63 7.59 -50.49 -32.66
CA HIS A 63 7.10 -50.22 -34.04
C HIS A 63 6.66 -48.75 -34.31
N GLU A 64 7.06 -48.07 -35.40
CA GLU A 64 8.10 -48.34 -36.42
C GLU A 64 8.39 -47.08 -37.29
N LYS A 65 9.67 -46.84 -37.65
CA LYS A 65 10.21 -46.03 -38.80
C LYS A 65 9.90 -44.51 -38.98
N MET A 66 11.03 -43.77 -39.05
CA MET A 66 11.38 -42.65 -39.98
C MET A 66 10.86 -41.20 -39.78
N THR A 67 11.80 -40.28 -40.10
CA THR A 67 11.74 -38.81 -40.29
C THR A 67 11.83 -37.90 -39.05
N PRO A 68 12.59 -36.78 -39.13
CA PRO A 68 12.77 -35.84 -38.02
C PRO A 68 11.63 -34.82 -37.97
N LYS A 69 10.93 -34.74 -36.84
CA LYS A 69 10.08 -33.60 -36.48
C LYS A 69 10.55 -32.98 -35.16
N GLN A 70 10.30 -31.68 -35.01
CA GLN A 70 10.82 -30.82 -33.95
C GLN A 70 10.68 -31.45 -32.56
N LYS A 71 11.79 -31.47 -31.81
CA LYS A 71 11.73 -31.74 -30.37
C LYS A 71 11.03 -30.57 -29.68
N VAL A 72 9.80 -30.82 -29.20
CA VAL A 72 9.21 -30.00 -28.14
C VAL A 72 10.18 -29.99 -26.96
N PRO A 73 10.58 -28.83 -26.41
CA PRO A 73 11.58 -28.78 -25.34
C PRO A 73 11.05 -29.47 -24.07
N GLU A 74 11.90 -30.26 -23.41
CA GLU A 74 11.53 -31.05 -22.22
C GLU A 74 10.91 -30.20 -21.10
N LYS A 75 11.34 -28.93 -21.01
CA LYS A 75 10.79 -27.92 -20.09
C LYS A 75 9.29 -27.65 -20.30
N LEU A 76 8.79 -27.67 -21.55
CA LEU A 76 7.36 -27.56 -21.83
C LEU A 76 6.60 -28.83 -21.41
N ILE A 77 7.19 -30.01 -21.64
CA ILE A 77 6.60 -31.31 -21.25
C ILE A 77 6.46 -31.41 -19.73
N GLN A 78 7.49 -30.99 -18.99
CA GLN A 78 7.45 -30.93 -17.52
C GLN A 78 6.42 -29.91 -17.03
N SER A 79 6.43 -28.69 -17.60
CA SER A 79 5.47 -27.64 -17.23
C SER A 79 4.01 -28.06 -17.50
N LYS A 80 3.73 -28.78 -18.60
CA LYS A 80 2.41 -29.37 -18.88
C LYS A 80 1.98 -30.36 -17.79
N LYS A 81 2.88 -31.27 -17.38
CA LYS A 81 2.58 -32.27 -16.34
C LYS A 81 2.22 -31.64 -15.00
N GLU A 82 2.89 -30.55 -14.63
CA GLU A 82 2.58 -29.80 -13.40
C GLU A 82 1.17 -29.21 -13.43
N VAL A 83 0.80 -28.53 -14.52
CA VAL A 83 -0.56 -27.95 -14.69
C VAL A 83 -1.63 -29.05 -14.75
N GLN A 84 -1.34 -30.16 -15.43
CA GLN A 84 -2.25 -31.32 -15.49
C GLN A 84 -2.44 -31.96 -14.11
N SER A 85 -1.37 -32.14 -13.34
CA SER A 85 -1.42 -32.67 -11.97
C SER A 85 -2.23 -31.76 -11.05
N ASP A 86 -2.04 -30.44 -11.17
CA ASP A 86 -2.73 -29.43 -10.38
C ASP A 86 -4.24 -29.33 -10.72
N LEU A 87 -4.59 -29.47 -12.01
CA LEU A 87 -5.97 -29.64 -12.48
C LEU A 87 -6.62 -30.89 -11.88
N ASP A 88 -5.96 -32.05 -12.01
CA ASP A 88 -6.50 -33.35 -11.59
C ASP A 88 -6.65 -33.41 -10.05
N GLN A 89 -5.70 -32.86 -9.31
CA GLN A 89 -5.76 -32.74 -7.85
C GLN A 89 -6.91 -31.82 -7.41
N PHE A 90 -7.13 -30.70 -8.11
CA PHE A 90 -8.28 -29.83 -7.84
C PHE A 90 -9.61 -30.54 -8.14
N LEU A 91 -9.77 -31.17 -9.31
CA LEU A 91 -10.98 -31.92 -9.66
C LEU A 91 -11.30 -33.04 -8.65
N LYS A 92 -10.27 -33.74 -8.17
CA LYS A 92 -10.40 -34.81 -7.17
C LYS A 92 -10.86 -34.30 -5.81
N ASN A 93 -10.33 -33.16 -5.35
CA ASN A 93 -10.68 -32.56 -4.07
C ASN A 93 -12.05 -31.85 -4.09
N ASN A 94 -12.55 -31.49 -5.28
CA ASN A 94 -13.77 -30.71 -5.48
C ASN A 94 -14.90 -31.53 -6.14
N ALA A 95 -15.07 -32.79 -5.74
CA ALA A 95 -15.99 -33.74 -6.37
C ALA A 95 -17.49 -33.37 -6.35
N LYS A 96 -17.90 -32.32 -5.60
CA LYS A 96 -19.29 -31.80 -5.51
C LYS A 96 -19.58 -30.63 -6.47
N MET A 97 -18.64 -30.29 -7.34
CA MET A 97 -18.77 -29.21 -8.33
C MET A 97 -19.91 -29.48 -9.34
N SER A 98 -20.56 -28.42 -9.84
CA SER A 98 -21.60 -28.57 -10.88
C SER A 98 -21.06 -29.17 -12.17
N SER A 99 -21.95 -29.77 -12.96
CA SER A 99 -21.61 -30.37 -14.26
C SER A 99 -21.07 -29.37 -15.27
N ASP A 100 -21.60 -28.14 -15.28
CA ASP A 100 -21.15 -27.05 -16.16
C ASP A 100 -19.69 -26.68 -15.86
N LEU A 101 -19.41 -26.32 -14.61
CA LEU A 101 -18.08 -25.87 -14.21
C LEU A 101 -17.05 -27.00 -14.32
N LYS A 102 -17.42 -28.23 -13.94
CA LYS A 102 -16.61 -29.43 -14.16
C LYS A 102 -16.34 -29.68 -15.65
N GLY A 103 -17.28 -29.31 -16.53
CA GLY A 103 -17.10 -29.29 -17.98
C GLY A 103 -15.95 -28.38 -18.40
N LYS A 104 -15.95 -27.11 -17.95
CA LYS A 104 -14.89 -26.13 -18.24
C LYS A 104 -13.50 -26.63 -17.81
N PHE A 105 -13.38 -27.23 -16.62
CA PHE A 105 -12.13 -27.87 -16.17
C PHE A 105 -11.68 -29.02 -17.10
N LEU A 106 -12.60 -29.89 -17.53
CA LEU A 106 -12.29 -30.99 -18.44
C LEU A 106 -11.90 -30.51 -19.85
N GLU A 107 -12.45 -29.39 -20.32
CA GLU A 107 -12.02 -28.74 -21.56
C GLU A 107 -10.63 -28.14 -21.44
N LEU A 108 -10.31 -27.48 -20.33
CA LEU A 108 -8.97 -26.97 -20.06
C LEU A 108 -7.93 -28.10 -19.98
N GLY A 109 -8.27 -29.23 -19.34
CA GLY A 109 -7.45 -30.45 -19.38
C GLY A 109 -7.20 -30.99 -20.79
N LYS A 110 -8.20 -30.93 -21.69
CA LYS A 110 -8.01 -31.29 -23.11
C LYS A 110 -7.13 -30.27 -23.85
N ALA A 111 -7.17 -28.99 -23.48
CA ALA A 111 -6.35 -27.95 -24.08
C ALA A 111 -4.86 -28.07 -23.71
N ILE A 112 -4.53 -28.37 -22.43
CA ILE A 112 -3.15 -28.55 -21.96
C ILE A 112 -2.40 -29.61 -22.79
N ASN A 113 -3.10 -30.69 -23.15
CA ASN A 113 -2.55 -31.77 -23.97
C ASN A 113 -2.28 -31.39 -25.44
N LYS A 114 -2.80 -30.26 -25.93
CA LYS A 114 -2.68 -29.77 -27.32
C LYS A 114 -1.75 -28.57 -27.52
N VAL A 115 -1.17 -28.03 -26.44
CA VAL A 115 -0.28 -26.85 -26.51
C VAL A 115 1.07 -27.22 -27.11
N ASP A 116 1.55 -26.51 -28.13
CA ASP A 116 2.88 -26.74 -28.69
C ASP A 116 3.90 -25.61 -28.37
N ASP A 117 3.46 -24.53 -27.70
CA ASP A 117 4.25 -23.34 -27.34
C ASP A 117 4.25 -23.05 -25.81
N GLU A 118 5.29 -22.40 -25.27
CA GLU A 118 5.38 -22.02 -23.84
C GLU A 118 4.43 -20.85 -23.49
N SER A 119 4.10 -19.99 -24.46
CA SER A 119 3.18 -18.85 -24.28
C SER A 119 1.74 -19.28 -24.01
N ASP A 120 1.21 -20.22 -24.79
CA ASP A 120 -0.14 -20.77 -24.62
C ASP A 120 -0.31 -21.49 -23.26
N LEU A 121 0.74 -22.12 -22.75
CA LEU A 121 0.71 -22.74 -21.43
C LEU A 121 0.54 -21.71 -20.30
N SER A 122 1.04 -20.48 -20.47
CA SER A 122 0.82 -19.40 -19.50
C SER A 122 -0.64 -18.94 -19.49
N THR A 123 -1.28 -18.85 -20.65
CA THR A 123 -2.72 -18.59 -20.79
C THR A 123 -3.56 -19.70 -20.15
N LEU A 124 -3.19 -20.98 -20.35
CA LEU A 124 -3.89 -22.09 -19.69
C LEU A 124 -3.66 -22.14 -18.17
N LYS A 125 -2.49 -21.73 -17.66
CA LYS A 125 -2.27 -21.53 -16.22
C LYS A 125 -3.18 -20.43 -15.66
N LYS A 126 -3.35 -19.31 -16.37
CA LYS A 126 -4.29 -18.25 -16.00
C LYS A 126 -5.74 -18.76 -15.99
N ASN A 127 -6.18 -19.39 -17.06
CA ASN A 127 -7.53 -19.95 -17.18
C ASN A 127 -7.81 -21.04 -16.13
N LEU A 128 -6.82 -21.86 -15.75
CA LEU A 128 -6.93 -22.82 -14.65
C LEU A 128 -7.20 -22.09 -13.31
N SER A 129 -6.42 -21.06 -13.01
CA SER A 129 -6.60 -20.25 -11.81
C SER A 129 -7.95 -19.54 -11.80
N GLU A 130 -8.41 -19.01 -12.93
CA GLU A 130 -9.73 -18.39 -13.08
C GLU A 130 -10.88 -19.40 -12.85
N LEU A 131 -10.78 -20.63 -13.36
CA LEU A 131 -11.78 -21.67 -13.11
C LEU A 131 -11.75 -22.18 -11.66
N LYS A 132 -10.57 -22.27 -11.04
CA LYS A 132 -10.44 -22.55 -9.60
C LYS A 132 -11.11 -21.46 -8.77
N MET A 133 -10.89 -20.21 -9.12
CA MET A 133 -11.57 -19.06 -8.53
C MET A 133 -13.09 -19.15 -8.76
N GLU A 134 -13.58 -19.47 -9.96
CA GLU A 134 -15.02 -19.65 -10.23
C GLU A 134 -15.65 -20.76 -9.37
N ALA A 135 -14.94 -21.87 -9.13
CA ALA A 135 -15.41 -22.94 -8.24
C ALA A 135 -15.47 -22.50 -6.78
N ILE A 136 -14.54 -21.66 -6.36
CA ILE A 136 -14.47 -21.09 -5.00
C ILE A 136 -15.55 -20.02 -4.81
N THR A 137 -15.71 -19.08 -5.76
CA THR A 137 -16.68 -17.96 -5.71
C THR A 137 -18.13 -18.46 -5.70
N THR A 138 -18.43 -19.51 -6.47
CA THR A 138 -19.77 -20.10 -6.59
C THR A 138 -20.11 -21.09 -5.45
N GLY A 139 -19.18 -21.32 -4.51
CA GLY A 139 -19.36 -22.28 -3.41
C GLY A 139 -19.36 -23.75 -3.84
N GLN A 140 -18.86 -24.04 -5.04
CA GLN A 140 -18.85 -25.37 -5.66
C GLN A 140 -17.54 -26.15 -5.39
N SER A 141 -16.59 -25.53 -4.70
CA SER A 141 -15.39 -26.19 -4.18
C SER A 141 -15.66 -26.94 -2.87
N GLY A 142 -14.93 -28.04 -2.64
CA GLY A 142 -14.88 -28.77 -1.38
C GLY A 142 -14.24 -27.97 -0.23
N ILE A 143 -13.47 -26.93 -0.55
CA ILE A 143 -13.11 -25.86 0.39
C ILE A 143 -14.37 -25.00 0.59
N ASN A 144 -15.24 -25.44 1.50
CA ASN A 144 -16.43 -24.69 1.85
C ASN A 144 -16.04 -23.52 2.74
N LEU A 145 -15.66 -22.39 2.12
CA LEU A 145 -15.28 -21.15 2.80
C LEU A 145 -16.36 -20.69 3.79
N GLY A 146 -17.64 -20.91 3.47
CA GLY A 146 -18.76 -20.64 4.35
C GLY A 146 -18.80 -21.51 5.61
N ASN A 147 -18.23 -22.73 5.59
CA ASN A 147 -18.05 -23.55 6.79
C ASN A 147 -16.84 -23.13 7.63
N ILE A 148 -15.77 -22.63 7.00
CA ILE A 148 -14.62 -22.04 7.70
C ILE A 148 -15.07 -20.78 8.44
N PHE A 149 -15.77 -19.88 7.76
CA PHE A 149 -16.32 -18.67 8.35
C PHE A 149 -17.50 -18.91 9.30
N LYS A 150 -18.25 -20.01 9.19
CA LYS A 150 -19.32 -20.35 10.17
C LYS A 150 -18.83 -20.33 11.61
N GLY A 151 -17.57 -20.71 11.89
CA GLY A 151 -17.02 -20.64 13.25
C GLY A 151 -17.02 -19.21 13.82
N ALA A 152 -16.52 -18.24 13.05
CA ALA A 152 -16.49 -16.82 13.43
C ALA A 152 -17.88 -16.16 13.31
N ILE A 153 -18.62 -16.44 12.24
CA ILE A 153 -19.96 -15.88 11.97
C ILE A 153 -21.00 -16.37 13.00
N ASN A 154 -20.91 -17.61 13.49
CA ASN A 154 -21.84 -18.09 14.51
C ASN A 154 -21.61 -17.41 15.86
N LYS A 155 -20.36 -17.07 16.22
CA LYS A 155 -20.03 -16.19 17.36
C LYS A 155 -20.56 -14.75 17.18
N LEU A 156 -20.90 -14.37 15.94
CA LEU A 156 -21.36 -13.03 15.55
C LEU A 156 -22.86 -12.94 15.25
N SER A 157 -23.62 -14.02 15.54
CA SER A 157 -25.06 -14.10 15.25
C SER A 157 -25.92 -13.10 16.03
N SER A 158 -25.35 -12.43 17.04
CA SER A 158 -25.95 -11.33 17.81
C SER A 158 -25.70 -9.92 17.23
N LEU A 159 -24.80 -9.75 16.26
CA LEU A 159 -24.42 -8.44 15.72
C LEU A 159 -24.92 -8.23 14.28
N LYS A 160 -25.41 -7.01 13.98
CA LYS A 160 -25.96 -6.61 12.66
C LYS A 160 -24.94 -6.56 11.51
N ILE A 161 -23.69 -6.96 11.75
CA ILE A 161 -22.51 -6.81 10.85
C ILE A 161 -22.20 -8.06 10.03
N LYS A 162 -22.95 -9.15 10.27
CA LYS A 162 -22.75 -10.47 9.64
C LYS A 162 -22.73 -10.40 8.11
N ASP A 163 -23.63 -9.62 7.51
CA ASP A 163 -23.76 -9.52 6.05
C ASP A 163 -22.61 -8.72 5.42
N THR A 164 -22.06 -7.73 6.13
CA THR A 164 -20.86 -6.97 5.73
C THR A 164 -19.65 -7.89 5.60
N ILE A 165 -19.39 -8.73 6.62
CA ILE A 165 -18.23 -9.65 6.62
C ILE A 165 -18.38 -10.73 5.53
N VAL A 166 -19.58 -11.28 5.33
CA VAL A 166 -19.86 -12.24 4.24
C VAL A 166 -19.69 -11.60 2.86
N THR A 167 -20.01 -10.31 2.73
CA THR A 167 -19.79 -9.55 1.49
C THR A 167 -18.30 -9.31 1.25
N GLN A 168 -17.54 -8.90 2.27
CA GLN A 168 -16.08 -8.71 2.19
C GLN A 168 -15.34 -9.97 1.71
N VAL A 169 -15.76 -11.15 2.18
CA VAL A 169 -15.22 -12.45 1.76
C VAL A 169 -15.47 -12.75 0.27
N LYS A 170 -16.56 -12.24 -0.31
CA LYS A 170 -16.84 -12.33 -1.75
C LYS A 170 -16.12 -11.25 -2.55
N GLU A 171 -15.90 -10.08 -1.95
CA GLU A 171 -15.21 -8.96 -2.60
C GLU A 171 -13.71 -9.18 -2.76
N SER A 172 -13.06 -9.95 -1.88
CA SER A 172 -11.62 -10.29 -2.02
C SER A 172 -11.28 -10.95 -3.37
N LEU A 173 -12.25 -11.60 -4.02
CA LEU A 173 -12.08 -12.24 -5.32
C LEU A 173 -12.13 -11.22 -6.47
N LYS A 174 -12.87 -10.11 -6.29
CA LYS A 174 -12.80 -8.92 -7.15
C LYS A 174 -11.51 -8.14 -6.89
N GLU A 175 -11.12 -8.01 -5.62
CA GLU A 175 -9.87 -7.38 -5.17
C GLU A 175 -8.65 -8.05 -5.83
N LEU A 176 -8.55 -9.39 -5.79
CA LEU A 176 -7.47 -10.13 -6.47
C LEU A 176 -7.40 -9.84 -7.99
N LYS A 177 -8.56 -9.71 -8.66
CA LYS A 177 -8.61 -9.31 -10.07
C LYS A 177 -8.19 -7.85 -10.29
N GLY A 178 -8.54 -6.96 -9.36
CA GLY A 178 -8.05 -5.59 -9.32
C GLY A 178 -6.53 -5.55 -9.17
N ILE A 179 -5.97 -6.30 -8.24
CA ILE A 179 -4.54 -6.46 -7.99
C ILE A 179 -3.82 -7.00 -9.24
N ASP A 180 -4.31 -8.06 -9.89
CA ASP A 180 -3.75 -8.58 -11.17
C ASP A 180 -3.74 -7.49 -12.26
N THR A 181 -4.81 -6.70 -12.35
CA THR A 181 -4.94 -5.60 -13.32
C THR A 181 -3.96 -4.46 -13.02
N LEU A 182 -3.84 -4.05 -11.76
CA LEU A 182 -2.92 -3.00 -11.30
C LEU A 182 -1.47 -3.43 -11.49
N LEU A 183 -1.07 -4.62 -11.04
CA LEU A 183 0.28 -5.16 -11.25
C LEU A 183 0.61 -5.31 -12.73
N THR A 184 -0.36 -5.72 -13.56
CA THR A 184 -0.19 -5.77 -15.03
C THR A 184 0.04 -4.38 -15.62
N ASN A 185 -0.61 -3.34 -15.10
CA ASN A 185 -0.43 -1.96 -15.58
C ASN A 185 0.88 -1.34 -15.08
N ILE A 186 1.22 -1.52 -13.79
CA ILE A 186 2.53 -1.15 -13.21
C ILE A 186 3.67 -1.83 -13.97
N GLY A 187 3.50 -3.08 -14.39
CA GLY A 187 4.47 -3.79 -15.24
C GLY A 187 4.65 -3.20 -16.65
N LYS A 188 3.66 -2.46 -17.16
CA LYS A 188 3.75 -1.77 -18.47
C LYS A 188 4.37 -0.38 -18.35
N SER A 189 4.07 0.38 -17.29
CA SER A 189 4.55 1.76 -17.12
C SER A 189 5.83 1.88 -16.28
N GLY A 190 6.06 0.97 -15.34
CA GLY A 190 6.97 1.19 -14.22
C GLY A 190 8.34 0.51 -14.26
N ASN A 191 8.73 -0.14 -15.37
CA ASN A 191 10.01 -0.88 -15.52
C ASN A 191 10.27 -1.98 -14.45
N PHE A 192 9.23 -2.58 -13.85
CA PHE A 192 9.37 -3.65 -12.87
C PHE A 192 9.61 -5.02 -13.54
N THR A 193 10.49 -5.86 -12.97
CA THR A 193 10.60 -7.28 -13.37
C THR A 193 9.42 -8.11 -12.86
N LYS A 194 9.23 -9.32 -13.41
CA LYS A 194 8.17 -10.25 -12.96
C LYS A 194 8.31 -10.61 -11.48
N GLU A 195 9.53 -10.77 -11.01
CA GLU A 195 9.87 -11.06 -9.62
C GLU A 195 9.54 -9.86 -8.73
N GLN A 196 9.87 -8.64 -9.17
CA GLN A 196 9.52 -7.41 -8.44
C GLN A 196 8.00 -7.20 -8.39
N LEU A 197 7.25 -7.43 -9.47
CA LEU A 197 5.79 -7.36 -9.47
C LEU A 197 5.16 -8.43 -8.55
N THR A 198 5.73 -9.64 -8.54
CA THR A 198 5.29 -10.71 -7.63
C THR A 198 5.55 -10.34 -6.17
N GLN A 199 6.70 -9.73 -5.88
CA GLN A 199 7.02 -9.28 -4.52
C GLN A 199 6.14 -8.10 -4.10
N LEU A 200 5.96 -7.11 -4.98
CA LEU A 200 5.09 -5.95 -4.79
C LEU A 200 3.64 -6.37 -4.50
N GLY A 201 3.12 -7.35 -5.24
CA GLY A 201 1.79 -7.92 -5.03
C GLY A 201 1.63 -8.67 -3.71
N LYS A 202 2.71 -9.15 -3.08
CA LYS A 202 2.70 -9.74 -1.74
C LYS A 202 2.85 -8.70 -0.64
N THR A 203 3.73 -7.71 -0.82
CA THR A 203 3.97 -6.65 0.17
C THR A 203 2.85 -5.61 0.23
N SER A 204 2.04 -5.47 -0.83
CA SER A 204 0.89 -4.56 -0.87
C SER A 204 -0.10 -4.78 0.28
N PHE A 205 -0.32 -6.04 0.67
CA PHE A 205 -1.20 -6.38 1.78
C PHE A 205 -0.67 -5.88 3.13
N GLU A 206 0.63 -5.98 3.40
CA GLU A 206 1.24 -5.47 4.65
C GLU A 206 1.32 -3.93 4.64
N ALA A 207 1.74 -3.34 3.51
CA ALA A 207 1.83 -1.89 3.33
C ALA A 207 0.45 -1.24 3.53
N ALA A 208 -0.56 -1.63 2.77
CA ALA A 208 -1.91 -1.07 2.89
C ALA A 208 -2.53 -1.31 4.27
N SER A 209 -2.29 -2.49 4.86
CA SER A 209 -2.77 -2.81 6.22
C SER A 209 -2.17 -1.92 7.30
N THR A 210 -0.95 -1.41 7.13
CA THR A 210 -0.32 -0.48 8.08
C THR A 210 -1.11 0.83 8.19
N TYR A 211 -1.77 1.25 7.12
CA TYR A 211 -2.54 2.50 7.03
C TYR A 211 -4.07 2.29 7.03
N GLY A 212 -4.54 1.06 7.25
CA GLY A 212 -5.98 0.73 7.21
C GLY A 212 -6.62 0.84 5.82
N LYS A 213 -5.82 0.75 4.75
CA LYS A 213 -6.28 0.83 3.35
C LYS A 213 -6.31 -0.56 2.71
N LYS A 214 -6.89 -0.70 1.52
CA LYS A 214 -6.88 -1.96 0.75
C LYS A 214 -5.60 -2.09 -0.06
N ALA A 215 -5.20 -3.32 -0.36
CA ALA A 215 -4.03 -3.60 -1.19
C ALA A 215 -4.14 -2.99 -2.61
N SER A 216 -5.35 -2.91 -3.18
CA SER A 216 -5.60 -2.17 -4.42
C SER A 216 -5.37 -0.67 -4.29
N ASP A 217 -5.71 -0.03 -3.16
CA ASP A 217 -5.46 1.40 -2.94
C ASP A 217 -3.95 1.70 -2.99
N TYR A 218 -3.14 0.90 -2.29
CA TYR A 218 -1.68 1.00 -2.33
C TYR A 218 -1.13 0.81 -3.75
N LEU A 219 -1.56 -0.24 -4.44
CA LEU A 219 -1.08 -0.51 -5.80
C LEU A 219 -1.56 0.55 -6.81
N SER A 220 -2.73 1.16 -6.59
CA SER A 220 -3.18 2.31 -7.38
C SER A 220 -2.27 3.52 -7.15
N GLY A 221 -1.86 3.78 -5.90
CA GLY A 221 -0.83 4.78 -5.58
C GLY A 221 0.50 4.48 -6.29
N VAL A 222 0.99 3.23 -6.25
CA VAL A 222 2.22 2.83 -6.96
C VAL A 222 2.08 3.03 -8.48
N GLN A 223 0.92 2.73 -9.07
CA GLN A 223 0.65 2.99 -10.47
C GLN A 223 0.66 4.50 -10.79
N ASN A 224 0.05 5.32 -9.94
CA ASN A 224 0.02 6.78 -10.10
C ASN A 224 1.44 7.37 -10.03
N MET A 225 2.24 6.98 -9.03
CA MET A 225 3.64 7.41 -8.90
C MET A 225 4.49 6.99 -10.11
N ALA A 226 4.31 5.77 -10.63
CA ALA A 226 4.98 5.30 -11.85
C ALA A 226 4.56 6.12 -13.09
N ASN A 227 3.27 6.45 -13.23
CA ASN A 227 2.77 7.32 -14.29
C ASN A 227 3.34 8.75 -14.19
N SER A 228 3.65 9.21 -12.97
CA SER A 228 4.35 10.49 -12.70
C SER A 228 5.89 10.39 -12.82
N GLY A 229 6.43 9.24 -13.26
CA GLY A 229 7.86 9.03 -13.52
C GLY A 229 8.66 8.37 -12.39
N TYR A 230 8.05 8.08 -11.25
CA TYR A 230 8.71 7.48 -10.09
C TYR A 230 8.55 5.95 -10.11
N ASN A 231 9.62 5.27 -10.52
CA ASN A 231 9.61 3.84 -10.80
C ASN A 231 10.32 3.03 -9.70
N GLY A 232 10.11 1.71 -9.68
CA GLY A 232 10.73 0.81 -8.70
C GLY A 232 10.47 1.25 -7.26
N ASN A 233 11.52 1.26 -6.44
CA ASN A 233 11.43 1.61 -5.01
C ASN A 233 10.94 3.05 -4.78
N GLN A 234 11.34 4.02 -5.62
CA GLN A 234 10.88 5.41 -5.45
C GLN A 234 9.37 5.50 -5.63
N GLY A 235 8.80 4.78 -6.61
CA GLY A 235 7.35 4.70 -6.79
C GLY A 235 6.62 4.07 -5.61
N THR A 236 7.19 3.01 -5.02
CA THR A 236 6.61 2.34 -3.84
C THR A 236 6.68 3.19 -2.58
N ASP A 237 7.80 3.88 -2.37
CA ASP A 237 8.04 4.66 -1.16
C ASP A 237 7.20 5.95 -1.18
N LEU A 238 7.01 6.58 -2.35
CA LEU A 238 6.09 7.71 -2.53
C LEU A 238 4.62 7.30 -2.38
N ALA A 239 4.22 6.13 -2.90
CA ALA A 239 2.88 5.60 -2.69
C ALA A 239 2.61 5.29 -1.20
N GLU A 240 3.63 4.85 -0.46
CA GLU A 240 3.55 4.69 1.00
C GLU A 240 3.38 6.05 1.72
N GLN A 241 4.05 7.12 1.27
CA GLN A 241 3.79 8.47 1.81
C GLN A 241 2.39 8.99 1.47
N SER A 242 1.85 8.68 0.29
CA SER A 242 0.45 8.99 -0.05
C SER A 242 -0.51 8.27 0.88
N LEU A 243 -0.32 6.97 1.14
CA LEU A 243 -1.17 6.23 2.08
C LEU A 243 -1.06 6.75 3.51
N LEU A 244 0.14 7.16 3.94
CA LEU A 244 0.35 7.85 5.21
C LEU A 244 -0.47 9.15 5.28
N ALA A 245 -0.39 9.99 4.23
CA ALA A 245 -1.15 11.24 4.14
C ALA A 245 -2.67 10.99 4.18
N GLN A 246 -3.17 10.02 3.41
CA GLN A 246 -4.58 9.60 3.40
C GLN A 246 -5.07 9.17 4.80
N ALA A 247 -4.27 8.41 5.53
CA ALA A 247 -4.64 7.90 6.85
C ALA A 247 -4.49 8.97 7.95
N ALA A 248 -3.46 9.82 7.90
CA ALA A 248 -3.26 10.89 8.87
C ALA A 248 -4.24 12.06 8.69
N GLY A 249 -4.53 12.44 7.43
CA GLY A 249 -5.32 13.63 7.11
C GLY A 249 -6.75 13.38 6.67
N ASN A 250 -7.20 12.12 6.65
CA ASN A 250 -8.52 11.71 6.13
C ASN A 250 -8.80 12.21 4.69
N MET A 251 -7.75 12.32 3.88
CA MET A 251 -7.82 12.82 2.50
C MET A 251 -8.05 11.70 1.49
N THR A 252 -8.55 12.05 0.31
CA THR A 252 -8.69 11.11 -0.82
C THR A 252 -7.32 10.71 -1.37
N ALA A 253 -7.26 9.59 -2.09
CA ALA A 253 -6.03 9.17 -2.78
C ALA A 253 -5.54 10.22 -3.79
N GLU A 254 -6.46 10.89 -4.51
CA GLU A 254 -6.12 11.95 -5.45
C GLU A 254 -5.48 13.16 -4.75
N THR A 255 -6.06 13.64 -3.64
CA THR A 255 -5.50 14.75 -2.86
C THR A 255 -4.13 14.39 -2.30
N ALA A 256 -3.96 13.17 -1.77
CA ALA A 256 -2.69 12.69 -1.24
C ALA A 256 -1.61 12.55 -2.31
N ASP A 257 -1.92 11.92 -3.45
CA ASP A 257 -0.99 11.76 -4.57
C ASP A 257 -0.57 13.12 -5.12
N LYS A 258 -1.52 14.05 -5.32
CA LYS A 258 -1.26 15.43 -5.75
C LYS A 258 -0.34 16.15 -4.77
N TYR A 259 -0.63 16.07 -3.47
CA TYR A 259 0.17 16.70 -2.42
C TYR A 259 1.61 16.17 -2.38
N ILE A 260 1.79 14.85 -2.35
CA ILE A 260 3.11 14.22 -2.33
C ILE A 260 3.93 14.60 -3.58
N LEU A 261 3.31 14.56 -4.76
CA LEU A 261 3.98 14.92 -6.02
C LEU A 261 4.31 16.41 -6.10
N ALA A 262 3.38 17.30 -5.70
CA ALA A 262 3.58 18.75 -5.71
C ALA A 262 4.68 19.17 -4.73
N LEU A 263 4.64 18.65 -3.50
CA LEU A 263 5.64 18.91 -2.47
C LEU A 263 7.03 18.41 -2.89
N ASN A 264 7.11 17.19 -3.42
CA ASN A 264 8.35 16.60 -3.92
C ASN A 264 8.97 17.40 -5.08
N ALA A 265 8.13 17.93 -5.99
CA ALA A 265 8.58 18.75 -7.10
C ALA A 265 9.01 20.16 -6.65
N ALA A 266 8.19 20.83 -5.84
CA ALA A 266 8.42 22.18 -5.34
C ALA A 266 9.77 22.29 -4.62
N TYR A 267 9.99 21.45 -3.60
CA TYR A 267 11.20 21.47 -2.78
C TYR A 267 12.31 20.53 -3.28
N LYS A 268 12.17 19.99 -4.49
CA LYS A 268 13.17 19.16 -5.18
C LYS A 268 13.66 17.99 -4.30
N PHE A 269 12.73 17.29 -3.67
CA PHE A 269 13.02 16.12 -2.83
C PHE A 269 13.38 14.86 -3.62
N ASN A 270 13.28 14.86 -4.96
CA ASN A 270 13.81 13.82 -5.86
C ASN A 270 13.32 12.38 -5.56
N GLY A 271 12.15 12.22 -4.95
CA GLY A 271 11.60 10.93 -4.52
C GLY A 271 12.10 10.45 -3.15
N GLU A 272 12.78 11.30 -2.38
CA GLU A 272 13.25 10.97 -1.02
C GLU A 272 12.07 10.94 -0.03
N ALA A 273 11.43 9.78 0.10
CA ALA A 273 10.29 9.57 1.00
C ALA A 273 10.52 10.00 2.45
N LYS A 274 11.77 10.01 2.94
CA LYS A 274 12.11 10.53 4.28
C LYS A 274 11.82 12.03 4.42
N LYS A 275 12.15 12.86 3.42
CA LYS A 275 11.88 14.31 3.46
C LYS A 275 10.38 14.60 3.43
N LEU A 276 9.64 13.85 2.62
CA LEU A 276 8.18 13.90 2.58
C LEU A 276 7.56 13.46 3.91
N ASN A 277 8.12 12.44 4.55
CA ASN A 277 7.69 11.99 5.87
C ASN A 277 7.94 13.06 6.95
N GLU A 278 9.09 13.74 6.92
CA GLU A 278 9.43 14.85 7.83
C GLU A 278 8.42 16.02 7.69
N VAL A 279 8.03 16.37 6.46
CA VAL A 279 6.98 17.38 6.22
C VAL A 279 5.62 16.90 6.69
N LEU A 280 5.23 15.66 6.38
CA LEU A 280 3.97 15.07 6.84
C LEU A 280 3.88 15.06 8.37
N ASP A 281 4.95 14.72 9.06
CA ASP A 281 5.06 14.71 10.51
C ASP A 281 4.86 16.12 11.09
N GLY A 282 5.61 17.11 10.60
CA GLY A 282 5.48 18.51 11.05
C GLY A 282 4.09 19.11 10.78
N GLN A 283 3.53 18.89 9.58
CA GLN A 283 2.19 19.36 9.24
C GLN A 283 1.09 18.61 9.99
N THR A 284 1.23 17.30 10.23
CA THR A 284 0.27 16.57 11.08
C THR A 284 0.30 17.14 12.49
N ASN A 285 1.48 17.47 13.02
CA ASN A 285 1.58 18.00 14.37
C ASN A 285 0.95 19.39 14.51
N ILE A 286 1.14 20.27 13.53
CA ILE A 286 0.38 21.53 13.41
C ILE A 286 -1.13 21.22 13.45
N ALA A 287 -1.61 20.34 12.58
CA ALA A 287 -3.03 20.02 12.42
C ALA A 287 -3.66 19.32 13.64
N THR A 288 -2.89 18.62 14.48
CA THR A 288 -3.41 17.98 15.69
C THR A 288 -3.44 18.89 16.91
N HIS A 289 -2.66 19.98 16.92
CA HIS A 289 -2.60 20.94 18.02
C HIS A 289 -3.37 22.24 17.74
N ASN A 290 -3.68 22.53 16.48
CA ASN A 290 -4.29 23.78 16.03
C ASN A 290 -5.58 23.53 15.23
N ASN A 291 -6.36 24.59 14.99
CA ASN A 291 -7.70 24.49 14.40
C ASN A 291 -7.69 24.40 12.85
N VAL A 292 -6.80 23.59 12.29
CA VAL A 292 -6.57 23.45 10.85
C VAL A 292 -6.46 21.97 10.47
N SER A 293 -7.05 21.56 9.34
CA SER A 293 -6.99 20.16 8.90
C SER A 293 -5.73 19.89 8.07
N LEU A 294 -5.11 18.70 8.22
CA LEU A 294 -4.00 18.28 7.36
C LEU A 294 -4.41 18.21 5.88
N SER A 295 -5.69 17.97 5.58
CA SER A 295 -6.21 18.03 4.20
C SER A 295 -6.18 19.46 3.63
N ASN A 296 -6.52 20.48 4.42
CA ASN A 296 -6.41 21.89 4.00
C ASN A 296 -4.93 22.27 3.83
N MET A 297 -4.05 21.80 4.73
CA MET A 297 -2.61 22.04 4.60
C MET A 297 -2.02 21.41 3.33
N ALA A 298 -2.45 20.19 3.01
CA ALA A 298 -2.04 19.46 1.82
C ALA A 298 -2.56 20.10 0.52
N GLU A 299 -3.81 20.57 0.52
CA GLU A 299 -4.37 21.32 -0.61
C GLU A 299 -3.65 22.67 -0.80
N ALA A 300 -3.43 23.43 0.27
CA ALA A 300 -2.69 24.68 0.22
C ALA A 300 -1.28 24.46 -0.34
N MET A 301 -0.51 23.51 0.22
CA MET A 301 0.81 23.12 -0.29
C MET A 301 0.78 22.75 -1.79
N SER A 302 -0.26 22.04 -2.23
CA SER A 302 -0.46 21.67 -3.64
C SER A 302 -0.73 22.88 -4.56
N THR A 303 -1.20 23.99 -4.01
CA THR A 303 -1.51 25.24 -4.73
C THR A 303 -0.30 26.18 -4.76
N ILE A 304 0.38 26.40 -3.62
CA ILE A 304 1.42 27.44 -3.47
C ILE A 304 2.87 26.92 -3.44
N GLY A 305 3.10 25.63 -3.13
CA GLY A 305 4.46 25.12 -2.82
C GLY A 305 5.54 25.48 -3.84
N THR A 306 5.25 25.37 -5.14
CA THR A 306 6.22 25.69 -6.22
C THR A 306 6.60 27.17 -6.24
N ALA A 307 5.64 28.09 -6.08
CA ALA A 307 5.92 29.53 -6.11
C ALA A 307 6.57 30.00 -4.79
N ALA A 308 6.12 29.50 -3.64
CA ALA A 308 6.77 29.76 -2.35
C ALA A 308 8.24 29.29 -2.32
N SER A 309 8.54 28.09 -2.85
CA SER A 309 9.94 27.63 -3.02
C SER A 309 10.73 28.53 -3.99
N GLY A 310 10.08 29.07 -5.03
CA GLY A 310 10.67 30.09 -5.91
C GLY A 310 10.99 31.41 -5.20
N TYR A 311 10.17 31.80 -4.23
CA TYR A 311 10.40 32.91 -3.30
C TYR A 311 11.33 32.56 -2.12
N GLN A 312 12.00 31.39 -2.18
CA GLN A 312 12.96 30.88 -1.18
C GLN A 312 12.37 30.61 0.21
N ILE A 313 11.04 30.58 0.34
CA ILE A 313 10.34 30.21 1.58
C ILE A 313 10.55 28.72 1.87
N SER A 314 10.96 28.39 3.09
CA SER A 314 11.12 27.01 3.54
C SER A 314 9.77 26.28 3.63
N VAL A 315 9.79 24.94 3.67
CA VAL A 315 8.55 24.16 3.78
C VAL A 315 7.94 24.30 5.18
N GLU A 316 8.79 24.53 6.17
CA GLU A 316 8.50 24.83 7.57
C GLU A 316 7.73 26.16 7.68
N GLU A 317 8.29 27.26 7.16
CA GLU A 317 7.65 28.59 7.15
C GLU A 317 6.35 28.60 6.36
N LEU A 318 6.32 27.93 5.21
CA LEU A 318 5.08 27.80 4.43
C LEU A 318 4.01 27.01 5.21
N SER A 319 4.39 25.93 5.89
CA SER A 319 3.47 25.18 6.76
C SER A 319 2.95 26.03 7.91
N ALA A 320 3.80 26.86 8.50
CA ALA A 320 3.43 27.78 9.57
C ALA A 320 2.49 28.90 9.08
N MET A 321 2.74 29.52 7.92
CA MET A 321 1.80 30.50 7.34
C MET A 321 0.43 29.88 7.07
N ILE A 322 0.40 28.69 6.46
CA ILE A 322 -0.84 27.95 6.17
C ILE A 322 -1.58 27.59 7.47
N GLY A 323 -0.86 27.13 8.49
CA GLY A 323 -1.41 26.80 9.80
C GLY A 323 -1.99 28.00 10.51
N THR A 324 -1.26 29.12 10.57
CA THR A 324 -1.72 30.38 11.17
C THR A 324 -3.00 30.87 10.51
N ILE A 325 -2.98 31.07 9.19
CA ILE A 325 -4.15 31.57 8.44
C ILE A 325 -5.34 30.63 8.63
N GLY A 326 -5.16 29.33 8.35
CA GLY A 326 -6.24 28.34 8.40
C GLY A 326 -6.84 28.13 9.80
N SER A 327 -6.06 28.35 10.86
CA SER A 327 -6.54 28.26 12.25
C SER A 327 -7.41 29.44 12.69
N ILE A 328 -7.34 30.57 11.97
CA ILE A 328 -8.05 31.81 12.29
C ILE A 328 -9.23 32.03 11.33
N THR A 329 -9.01 31.96 10.02
CA THR A 329 -10.04 32.28 9.00
C THR A 329 -10.94 31.09 8.68
N HIS A 330 -10.50 29.87 8.95
CA HIS A 330 -11.14 28.63 8.50
C HIS A 330 -11.28 28.48 6.97
N SER A 331 -10.57 29.29 6.17
CA SER A 331 -10.59 29.21 4.71
C SER A 331 -10.18 27.81 4.20
N THR A 332 -10.64 27.44 3.01
CA THR A 332 -10.22 26.19 2.36
C THR A 332 -8.73 26.21 2.03
N GLY A 333 -8.11 25.03 1.84
CA GLY A 333 -6.68 24.98 1.52
C GLY A 333 -6.34 25.70 0.22
N SER A 334 -7.23 25.63 -0.78
CA SER A 334 -7.09 26.38 -2.03
C SER A 334 -7.10 27.90 -1.80
N GLU A 335 -8.02 28.43 -0.99
CA GLU A 335 -8.10 29.86 -0.65
C GLU A 335 -6.84 30.34 0.10
N ILE A 336 -6.40 29.58 1.11
CA ILE A 336 -5.16 29.87 1.86
C ILE A 336 -3.95 29.90 0.91
N GLY A 337 -3.81 28.89 0.04
CA GLY A 337 -2.71 28.80 -0.91
C GLY A 337 -2.71 29.96 -1.91
N ASN A 338 -3.87 30.34 -2.45
CA ASN A 338 -4.01 31.49 -3.35
C ASN A 338 -3.73 32.82 -2.64
N SER A 339 -4.12 32.95 -1.38
CA SER A 339 -3.84 34.14 -0.58
C SER A 339 -2.34 34.32 -0.32
N ILE A 340 -1.65 33.26 0.12
CA ILE A 340 -0.19 33.27 0.28
C ILE A 340 0.50 33.55 -1.08
N ASN A 341 -0.03 33.07 -2.20
CA ASN A 341 0.50 33.38 -3.54
C ASN A 341 0.43 34.89 -3.86
N SER A 342 -0.73 35.51 -3.63
CA SER A 342 -0.92 36.94 -3.83
C SER A 342 0.02 37.74 -2.94
N LEU A 343 0.08 37.38 -1.66
CA LEU A 343 0.92 38.02 -0.65
C LEU A 343 2.41 37.97 -1.01
N LEU A 344 2.97 36.77 -1.21
CA LEU A 344 4.40 36.62 -1.53
C LEU A 344 4.76 37.28 -2.87
N GLY A 345 3.89 37.16 -3.88
CA GLY A 345 4.07 37.84 -5.16
C GLY A 345 4.08 39.36 -5.03
N ASN A 346 3.20 39.93 -4.21
CA ASN A 346 3.15 41.36 -3.93
C ASN A 346 4.39 41.83 -3.14
N LEU A 347 4.83 41.07 -2.13
CA LEU A 347 6.03 41.37 -1.35
C LEU A 347 7.35 41.24 -2.13
N GLN A 348 7.32 40.77 -3.38
CA GLN A 348 8.47 40.71 -4.28
C GLN A 348 8.30 41.60 -5.52
N ASN A 349 7.19 42.35 -5.64
CA ASN A 349 6.88 43.21 -6.77
C ASN A 349 7.31 44.67 -6.53
N THR A 350 8.62 44.93 -6.63
CA THR A 350 9.22 46.26 -6.45
C THR A 350 8.79 47.29 -7.49
N ASP A 351 8.29 46.86 -8.66
CA ASP A 351 7.79 47.76 -9.71
C ASP A 351 6.42 48.36 -9.36
N SER A 352 5.68 47.74 -8.43
CA SER A 352 4.36 48.21 -8.00
C SER A 352 4.47 49.41 -7.05
N SER A 353 4.47 50.61 -7.61
CA SER A 353 4.45 51.86 -6.84
C SER A 353 3.30 51.99 -5.82
N LYS A 354 2.23 51.18 -5.94
CA LYS A 354 1.14 51.07 -4.96
C LYS A 354 1.57 50.28 -3.72
N ILE A 355 2.27 49.16 -3.92
CA ILE A 355 2.81 48.29 -2.87
C ILE A 355 3.94 49.01 -2.13
N VAL A 356 4.95 49.48 -2.87
CA VAL A 356 6.13 50.17 -2.31
C VAL A 356 5.69 51.33 -1.40
N LYS A 357 4.85 52.25 -1.90
CA LYS A 357 4.35 53.38 -1.09
C LYS A 357 3.52 52.96 0.13
N THR A 358 2.91 51.79 0.11
CA THR A 358 2.15 51.29 1.27
C THR A 358 3.09 50.79 2.35
N LEU A 359 4.13 50.01 1.98
CA LEU A 359 5.16 49.55 2.91
C LEU A 359 6.02 50.72 3.43
N ASP A 360 6.42 51.66 2.56
CA ASP A 360 7.12 52.91 2.93
C ASP A 360 6.33 53.71 3.97
N SER A 361 5.00 53.79 3.83
CA SER A 361 4.15 54.56 4.76
C SER A 361 4.14 54.02 6.19
N VAL A 362 4.59 52.78 6.38
CA VAL A 362 4.79 52.13 7.68
C VAL A 362 6.26 51.78 7.95
N HIS A 363 7.19 52.35 7.18
CA HIS A 363 8.65 52.20 7.29
C HIS A 363 9.17 50.76 7.09
N VAL A 364 8.47 49.96 6.28
CA VAL A 364 8.89 48.59 5.90
C VAL A 364 9.52 48.63 4.52
N SER A 365 10.74 48.11 4.37
CA SER A 365 11.42 48.02 3.07
C SER A 365 11.26 46.63 2.44
N MET A 366 11.16 46.58 1.11
CA MET A 366 11.23 45.34 0.31
C MET A 366 12.68 44.95 -0.05
N THR A 367 13.62 45.89 0.04
CA THR A 367 15.02 45.70 -0.33
C THR A 367 15.97 46.03 0.83
N GLU A 368 17.17 45.45 0.79
CA GLU A 368 18.25 45.74 1.72
C GLU A 368 19.61 45.80 1.02
N MET A 369 20.60 46.43 1.67
CA MET A 369 21.94 46.60 1.12
C MET A 369 22.88 45.49 1.59
N VAL A 370 22.99 44.42 0.81
CA VAL A 370 23.91 43.30 1.09
C VAL A 370 25.22 43.51 0.34
N ASN A 371 26.33 43.65 1.09
CA ASN A 371 27.69 43.85 0.54
C ASN A 371 27.82 45.03 -0.46
N GLY A 372 27.04 46.09 -0.25
CA GLY A 372 27.06 47.28 -1.12
C GLY A 372 26.20 47.18 -2.38
N SER A 373 25.44 46.10 -2.56
CA SER A 373 24.43 45.96 -3.60
C SER A 373 23.04 45.90 -3.00
N GLU A 374 22.07 46.55 -3.63
CA GLU A 374 20.65 46.41 -3.28
C GLU A 374 20.14 45.02 -3.70
N GLN A 375 19.47 44.32 -2.79
CA GLN A 375 18.88 42.99 -3.00
C GLN A 375 17.47 42.95 -2.44
N LEU A 376 16.62 42.08 -3.00
CA LEU A 376 15.30 41.77 -2.42
C LEU A 376 15.51 41.10 -1.05
N ARG A 377 14.70 41.52 -0.08
CA ARG A 377 14.64 40.86 1.24
C ARG A 377 13.85 39.57 1.16
N ASP A 378 14.16 38.67 2.09
CA ASP A 378 13.33 37.52 2.41
C ASP A 378 11.89 37.95 2.76
N PRO A 379 10.85 37.34 2.14
CA PRO A 379 9.46 37.73 2.42
C PRO A 379 9.00 37.49 3.87
N ILE A 380 9.53 36.50 4.59
CA ILE A 380 9.15 36.28 6.00
C ILE A 380 9.64 37.44 6.88
N SER A 381 10.84 37.96 6.61
CA SER A 381 11.41 39.13 7.25
C SER A 381 10.60 40.39 6.96
N ILE A 382 10.14 40.59 5.71
CA ILE A 382 9.23 41.68 5.36
C ILE A 382 7.88 41.54 6.11
N LEU A 383 7.34 40.32 6.21
CA LEU A 383 6.09 40.04 6.92
C LEU A 383 6.18 40.32 8.42
N ARG A 384 7.31 40.02 9.07
CA ARG A 384 7.53 40.35 10.49
C ARG A 384 7.54 41.85 10.72
N ASP A 385 8.32 42.61 9.95
CA ASP A 385 8.33 44.07 10.05
C ASP A 385 6.94 44.68 9.78
N LEU A 386 6.21 44.14 8.79
CA LEU A 386 4.87 44.56 8.46
C LEU A 386 3.85 44.25 9.56
N SER A 387 3.95 43.08 10.21
CA SER A 387 3.15 42.72 11.39
C SER A 387 3.40 43.68 12.54
N ASP A 388 4.67 43.92 12.87
CA ASP A 388 5.08 44.84 13.92
C ASP A 388 4.54 46.27 13.69
N ALA A 389 4.61 46.74 12.46
CA ALA A 389 4.10 48.06 12.09
C ALA A 389 2.56 48.09 12.07
N TYR A 390 1.91 47.05 11.53
CA TYR A 390 0.46 46.92 11.45
C TYR A 390 -0.19 46.90 12.84
N ASN A 391 0.39 46.17 13.79
CA ASN A 391 -0.14 46.06 15.16
C ASN A 391 0.12 47.31 16.02
N ARG A 392 1.04 48.21 15.61
CA ARG A 392 1.23 49.53 16.24
C ARG A 392 0.26 50.59 15.73
N LEU A 393 -0.42 50.37 14.59
CA LEU A 393 -1.47 51.27 14.11
C LEU A 393 -2.72 51.14 14.99
N GLY A 394 -3.40 52.25 15.22
CA GLY A 394 -4.70 52.24 15.90
C GLY A 394 -5.74 51.41 15.14
N GLU A 395 -6.70 50.82 15.84
CA GLU A 395 -7.73 49.94 15.26
C GLU A 395 -8.47 50.56 14.07
N ASN A 396 -8.76 51.86 14.14
CA ASN A 396 -9.48 52.62 13.11
C ASN A 396 -8.56 53.37 12.13
N ASP A 397 -7.26 53.05 12.07
CA ASP A 397 -6.35 53.71 11.14
C ASP A 397 -6.60 53.26 9.68
N SER A 398 -6.84 54.21 8.80
CA SER A 398 -7.00 53.99 7.35
C SER A 398 -5.82 53.26 6.69
N LEU A 399 -4.62 53.30 7.29
CA LEU A 399 -3.46 52.55 6.83
C LEU A 399 -3.66 51.04 6.96
N LYS A 400 -4.37 50.53 7.99
CA LYS A 400 -4.65 49.09 8.11
C LYS A 400 -5.38 48.57 6.87
N GLY A 401 -6.51 49.20 6.51
CA GLY A 401 -7.27 48.81 5.31
C GLY A 401 -6.48 48.95 4.01
N LYS A 402 -5.56 49.92 3.91
CA LYS A 402 -4.64 50.05 2.74
C LYS A 402 -3.61 48.93 2.70
N ILE A 403 -3.04 48.51 3.83
CA ILE A 403 -2.11 47.37 3.89
C ILE A 403 -2.83 46.11 3.40
N LEU A 404 -3.99 45.78 3.98
CA LEU A 404 -4.73 44.57 3.59
C LEU A 404 -5.07 44.55 2.09
N THR A 405 -5.64 45.64 1.56
CA THR A 405 -6.07 45.74 0.15
C THR A 405 -4.93 45.92 -0.86
N ASN A 406 -3.79 46.50 -0.47
CA ASN A 406 -2.67 46.75 -1.39
C ASN A 406 -1.62 45.64 -1.37
N ILE A 407 -1.43 44.96 -0.23
CA ILE A 407 -0.39 43.94 -0.04
C ILE A 407 -0.99 42.52 -0.13
N GLY A 408 -2.12 42.27 0.53
CA GLY A 408 -2.81 40.98 0.42
C GLY A 408 -3.57 40.89 -0.90
N GLY A 409 -4.36 41.92 -1.20
CA GLY A 409 -5.28 41.97 -2.32
C GLY A 409 -6.72 42.14 -1.81
N ASN A 410 -7.63 42.58 -2.68
CA ASN A 410 -9.00 42.90 -2.26
C ASN A 410 -9.78 41.67 -1.76
N GLU A 411 -9.47 40.47 -2.27
CA GLU A 411 -10.13 39.21 -1.93
C GLU A 411 -9.39 38.42 -0.84
N GLN A 412 -8.16 38.83 -0.50
CA GLN A 412 -7.21 38.14 0.39
C GLN A 412 -6.97 38.93 1.69
N ALA A 413 -7.79 39.95 1.94
CA ALA A 413 -7.62 40.89 3.03
C ALA A 413 -7.74 40.23 4.42
N GLU A 414 -8.62 39.22 4.55
CA GLU A 414 -8.87 38.50 5.80
C GLU A 414 -7.71 37.58 6.17
N GLU A 415 -7.18 36.81 5.21
CA GLU A 415 -6.01 35.95 5.46
C GLU A 415 -4.74 36.75 5.77
N LEU A 416 -4.53 37.90 5.13
CA LEU A 416 -3.40 38.77 5.48
C LEU A 416 -3.59 39.38 6.88
N ASP A 417 -4.80 39.81 7.23
CA ASP A 417 -5.10 40.34 8.57
C ASP A 417 -4.85 39.27 9.65
N ALA A 418 -5.34 38.04 9.40
CA ALA A 418 -5.09 36.89 10.26
C ALA A 418 -3.58 36.62 10.44
N LEU A 419 -2.78 36.66 9.38
CA LEU A 419 -1.34 36.45 9.49
C LEU A 419 -0.64 37.59 10.24
N LEU A 420 -0.94 38.85 9.90
CA LEU A 420 -0.30 40.02 10.52
C LEU A 420 -0.67 40.20 11.99
N GLN A 421 -1.88 39.84 12.42
CA GLN A 421 -2.25 39.91 13.84
C GLN A 421 -1.73 38.73 14.68
N ASN A 422 -1.30 37.62 14.06
CA ASN A 422 -1.00 36.37 14.77
C ASN A 422 0.41 35.82 14.46
N MET A 423 1.43 36.68 14.38
CA MET A 423 2.82 36.22 14.19
C MET A 423 3.36 35.40 15.38
N ASP A 424 2.85 35.60 16.60
CA ASP A 424 3.12 34.70 17.74
C ASP A 424 2.59 33.27 17.46
N SER A 425 1.43 33.14 16.82
CA SER A 425 0.90 31.84 16.38
C SER A 425 1.74 31.26 15.25
N PHE A 426 2.27 32.06 14.33
CA PHE A 426 3.22 31.60 13.32
C PHE A 426 4.49 30.97 13.95
N ASP A 427 5.04 31.61 14.98
CA ASP A 427 6.18 31.06 15.73
C ASP A 427 5.83 29.79 16.53
N GLN A 428 4.60 29.70 17.06
CA GLN A 428 4.10 28.45 17.64
C GLN A 428 3.95 27.36 16.58
N MET A 429 3.47 27.66 15.37
CA MET A 429 3.32 26.68 14.29
C MET A 429 4.68 26.14 13.80
N LEU A 430 5.71 26.99 13.73
CA LEU A 430 7.10 26.55 13.51
C LEU A 430 7.59 25.60 14.61
N THR A 431 7.24 25.91 15.87
CA THR A 431 7.58 25.07 17.03
C THR A 431 6.85 23.73 16.99
N ASP A 432 5.56 23.73 16.65
CA ASP A 432 4.75 22.51 16.50
C ASP A 432 5.28 21.65 15.34
N TYR A 433 5.65 22.27 14.21
CA TYR A 433 6.26 21.57 13.09
C TYR A 433 7.55 20.85 13.51
N ALA A 434 8.49 21.57 14.15
CA ALA A 434 9.78 21.03 14.56
C ALA A 434 9.66 19.87 15.57
N ASN A 435 8.60 19.87 16.38
CA ASN A 435 8.31 18.81 17.36
C ASN A 435 7.48 17.64 16.78
N GLY A 436 7.11 17.67 15.50
CA GLY A 436 6.13 16.76 14.91
C GLY A 436 6.59 15.33 14.58
N SER A 437 7.82 14.94 14.90
CA SER A 437 8.36 13.64 14.48
C SER A 437 7.55 12.45 15.03
N GLY A 438 7.04 11.62 14.11
CA GLY A 438 6.14 10.50 14.36
C GLY A 438 4.64 10.84 14.34
N SER A 439 4.24 12.12 14.35
CA SER A 439 2.83 12.53 14.48
C SER A 439 1.96 12.08 13.30
N ALA A 440 2.51 11.98 12.08
CA ALA A 440 1.78 11.45 10.93
C ALA A 440 1.48 9.95 11.12
N MET A 441 2.50 9.17 11.50
CA MET A 441 2.35 7.72 11.70
C MET A 441 1.46 7.41 12.91
N GLU A 442 1.53 8.20 13.98
CA GLU A 442 0.65 8.05 15.14
C GLU A 442 -0.82 8.29 14.75
N THR A 443 -1.09 9.38 14.03
CA THR A 443 -2.45 9.73 13.57
C THR A 443 -2.98 8.71 12.55
N ALA A 444 -2.15 8.29 11.59
CA ALA A 444 -2.49 7.22 10.66
C ALA A 444 -2.77 5.88 11.36
N THR A 445 -2.07 5.56 12.46
CA THR A 445 -2.34 4.36 13.27
C THR A 445 -3.73 4.46 13.91
N ARG A 446 -4.10 5.62 14.49
CA ARG A 446 -5.45 5.86 15.04
C ARG A 446 -6.54 5.65 13.98
N SER A 447 -6.32 6.15 12.76
CA SER A 447 -7.22 5.94 11.61
C SER A 447 -7.28 4.49 11.15
N ALA A 448 -6.15 3.77 11.12
CA ALA A 448 -6.10 2.34 10.78
C ALA A 448 -6.82 1.46 11.81
N ASP A 449 -6.84 1.89 13.08
CA ASP A 449 -7.54 1.26 14.19
C ASP A 449 -9.05 1.58 14.25
N SER A 450 -9.55 2.44 13.35
CA SER A 450 -10.99 2.60 13.12
C SER A 450 -11.69 1.30 12.67
N TRP A 451 -13.02 1.31 12.69
CA TRP A 451 -13.86 0.23 12.15
C TRP A 451 -13.52 -0.12 10.70
N GLU A 452 -13.38 0.89 9.84
CA GLU A 452 -13.10 0.71 8.42
C GLU A 452 -11.67 0.20 8.19
N GLY A 453 -10.68 0.83 8.83
CA GLY A 453 -9.28 0.41 8.72
C GLY A 453 -9.06 -1.02 9.20
N SER A 454 -9.79 -1.42 10.23
CA SER A 454 -9.87 -2.78 10.73
C SER A 454 -10.48 -3.77 9.72
N LEU A 455 -11.62 -3.43 9.10
CA LEU A 455 -12.21 -4.26 8.04
C LEU A 455 -11.30 -4.37 6.80
N ASN A 456 -10.58 -3.30 6.45
CA ASN A 456 -9.62 -3.31 5.35
C ASN A 456 -8.40 -4.21 5.67
N ARG A 457 -7.85 -4.15 6.89
CA ARG A 457 -6.79 -5.09 7.36
C ARG A 457 -7.24 -6.56 7.29
N LEU A 458 -8.46 -6.85 7.73
CA LEU A 458 -9.07 -8.18 7.61
C LEU A 458 -9.23 -8.58 6.13
N SER A 459 -9.74 -7.67 5.29
CA SER A 459 -9.90 -7.89 3.85
C SER A 459 -8.56 -8.22 3.19
N ASN A 460 -7.50 -7.47 3.49
CA ASN A 460 -6.15 -7.71 2.97
C ASN A 460 -5.63 -9.09 3.40
N THR A 461 -5.70 -9.41 4.68
CA THR A 461 -5.27 -10.72 5.23
C THR A 461 -6.01 -11.89 4.56
N TRP A 462 -7.33 -11.73 4.36
CA TRP A 462 -8.13 -12.73 3.66
C TRP A 462 -7.80 -12.82 2.17
N THR A 463 -7.57 -11.70 1.51
CA THR A 463 -7.26 -11.61 0.08
C THR A 463 -5.89 -12.26 -0.21
N ASP A 464 -4.88 -12.00 0.61
CA ASP A 464 -3.58 -12.69 0.57
C ASP A 464 -3.73 -14.20 0.81
N THR A 465 -4.52 -14.59 1.83
CA THR A 465 -4.81 -16.01 2.12
C THR A 465 -5.45 -16.71 0.92
N VAL A 466 -6.37 -16.06 0.22
CA VAL A 466 -7.03 -16.60 -0.99
C VAL A 466 -6.05 -16.68 -2.17
N GLY A 467 -5.15 -15.70 -2.31
CA GLY A 467 -4.06 -15.76 -3.29
C GLY A 467 -3.07 -16.90 -3.04
N ASN A 468 -2.84 -17.25 -1.77
CA ASN A 468 -1.90 -18.27 -1.30
C ASN A 468 -2.57 -19.62 -0.91
N ILE A 469 -3.68 -20.01 -1.56
CA ILE A 469 -4.51 -21.20 -1.23
C ILE A 469 -3.77 -22.58 -1.28
N THR A 470 -2.48 -22.60 -1.63
CA THR A 470 -1.63 -23.79 -1.52
C THR A 470 -1.37 -24.26 -0.08
N ASP A 471 -1.46 -23.37 0.92
CA ASP A 471 -0.97 -23.64 2.28
C ASP A 471 -2.06 -23.63 3.38
N SER A 472 -2.08 -24.67 4.20
CA SER A 472 -3.00 -24.79 5.35
C SER A 472 -2.77 -23.74 6.43
N ASP A 473 -1.52 -23.31 6.60
CA ASP A 473 -1.11 -22.43 7.69
C ASP A 473 -1.54 -20.98 7.40
N ALA A 474 -1.59 -20.58 6.13
CA ALA A 474 -2.17 -19.31 5.69
C ALA A 474 -3.67 -19.23 6.04
N ILE A 475 -4.42 -20.31 5.79
CA ILE A 475 -5.84 -20.40 6.13
C ILE A 475 -6.06 -20.26 7.65
N ILE A 476 -5.22 -20.91 8.47
CA ILE A 476 -5.27 -20.80 9.94
C ILE A 476 -4.93 -19.37 10.40
N SER A 477 -3.91 -18.74 9.80
CA SER A 477 -3.51 -17.36 10.09
C SER A 477 -4.66 -16.37 9.82
N GLY A 478 -5.32 -16.47 8.66
CA GLY A 478 -6.47 -15.63 8.30
C GLY A 478 -7.65 -15.77 9.26
N ILE A 479 -7.94 -16.99 9.74
CA ILE A 479 -8.98 -17.24 10.76
C ILE A 479 -8.60 -16.60 12.10
N ASN A 480 -7.33 -16.66 12.50
CA ASN A 480 -6.86 -16.08 13.76
C ASN A 480 -6.89 -14.55 13.72
N ALA A 481 -6.48 -13.92 12.62
CA ALA A 481 -6.59 -12.48 12.42
C ALA A 481 -8.05 -11.99 12.51
N LEU A 482 -8.98 -12.71 11.87
CA LEU A 482 -10.42 -12.47 12.00
C LEU A 482 -10.88 -12.55 13.46
N ASN A 483 -10.54 -13.62 14.18
CA ASN A 483 -10.93 -13.77 15.59
C ASN A 483 -10.39 -12.63 16.47
N SER A 484 -9.11 -12.26 16.32
CA SER A 484 -8.48 -11.17 17.09
C SER A 484 -9.17 -9.83 16.86
N LEU A 485 -9.57 -9.53 15.62
CA LEU A 485 -10.29 -8.30 15.31
C LEU A 485 -11.71 -8.29 15.90
N LEU A 486 -12.42 -9.41 15.84
CA LEU A 486 -13.78 -9.53 16.39
C LEU A 486 -13.80 -9.36 17.92
N GLU A 487 -12.76 -9.85 18.62
CA GLU A 487 -12.60 -9.60 20.06
C GLU A 487 -12.38 -8.13 20.41
N MET A 488 -11.68 -7.38 19.55
CA MET A 488 -11.44 -5.95 19.68
C MET A 488 -12.72 -5.12 19.45
N ILE A 489 -13.52 -5.48 18.45
CA ILE A 489 -14.84 -4.90 18.19
C ILE A 489 -15.80 -5.12 19.37
N ASN A 490 -15.81 -6.34 19.93
CA ASN A 490 -16.63 -6.65 21.10
C ASN A 490 -16.19 -5.83 22.32
N LYS A 491 -14.86 -5.76 22.60
CA LYS A 491 -14.32 -4.92 23.69
C LYS A 491 -14.67 -3.44 23.54
N LEU A 492 -14.69 -2.90 22.31
CA LEU A 492 -15.14 -1.53 22.05
C LEU A 492 -16.64 -1.37 22.35
N THR A 493 -17.46 -2.34 21.95
CA THR A 493 -18.91 -2.34 22.20
C THR A 493 -19.24 -2.46 23.70
N ASP A 494 -18.50 -3.31 24.42
CA ASP A 494 -18.66 -3.51 25.87
C ASP A 494 -18.12 -2.31 26.69
N ALA A 495 -17.07 -1.63 26.20
CA ALA A 495 -16.54 -0.41 26.81
C ALA A 495 -17.43 0.82 26.56
N LEU A 496 -18.16 0.84 25.43
CA LEU A 496 -19.15 1.88 25.08
C LEU A 496 -20.55 1.58 25.67
N GLY A 497 -20.60 1.12 26.91
CA GLY A 497 -21.84 1.08 27.68
C GLY A 497 -22.52 2.47 27.74
N PRO A 498 -23.80 2.56 28.14
CA PRO A 498 -24.64 3.77 27.95
C PRO A 498 -24.17 5.05 28.66
N ALA A 499 -23.04 5.04 29.38
CA ALA A 499 -22.38 6.22 29.91
C ALA A 499 -20.84 6.15 29.70
N GLY A 500 -20.39 6.71 28.57
CA GLY A 500 -19.12 7.46 28.40
C GLY A 500 -17.77 6.80 28.70
N SER A 501 -16.86 6.82 27.72
CA SER A 501 -15.52 7.40 27.89
C SER A 501 -14.77 7.58 26.56
N LEU A 502 -14.46 8.83 26.21
CA LEU A 502 -13.66 9.21 25.02
C LEU A 502 -12.15 8.95 25.18
N ALA A 503 -11.73 8.29 26.26
CA ALA A 503 -10.32 8.16 26.67
C ALA A 503 -9.68 6.78 26.36
N LEU A 504 -10.42 5.82 25.82
CA LEU A 504 -9.96 4.42 25.67
C LEU A 504 -9.37 4.05 24.30
N ALA A 505 -9.47 4.93 23.30
CA ALA A 505 -9.11 4.63 21.91
C ALA A 505 -7.62 4.31 21.71
N GLY A 506 -6.70 4.96 22.43
CA GLY A 506 -5.26 4.75 22.24
C GLY A 506 -4.70 3.45 22.88
N GLY A 507 -5.37 2.92 23.90
CA GLY A 507 -4.84 1.81 24.70
C GLY A 507 -5.22 0.41 24.22
N LEU A 508 -6.47 0.22 23.76
CA LEU A 508 -6.99 -1.13 23.44
C LEU A 508 -6.39 -1.74 22.17
N PHE A 509 -5.87 -0.91 21.24
CA PHE A 509 -5.48 -1.37 19.91
C PHE A 509 -4.01 -1.79 19.78
N ALA A 510 -3.16 -1.42 20.76
CA ALA A 510 -1.78 -1.86 20.85
C ALA A 510 -1.60 -3.40 20.89
N GLY A 511 -2.65 -4.14 21.32
CA GLY A 511 -2.64 -5.61 21.42
C GLY A 511 -2.48 -6.37 20.10
N ILE A 512 -2.67 -5.73 18.94
CA ILE A 512 -2.56 -6.38 17.62
C ILE A 512 -1.25 -6.00 16.89
N LYS A 513 -0.25 -5.40 17.56
CA LYS A 513 1.07 -5.09 16.95
C LYS A 513 1.80 -6.31 16.31
N ASN A 514 1.39 -7.55 16.62
CA ASN A 514 2.03 -8.79 16.16
C ASN A 514 1.21 -9.63 15.15
N VAL A 515 -0.05 -9.31 14.84
CA VAL A 515 -0.85 -10.10 13.88
C VAL A 515 -0.76 -9.44 12.50
N GLY A 516 0.22 -9.86 11.70
CA GLY A 516 0.51 -9.34 10.36
C GLY A 516 1.96 -8.84 10.19
N ARG A 517 2.57 -8.31 11.26
CA ARG A 517 3.97 -7.82 11.27
C ARG A 517 4.99 -8.95 11.48
N ILE A 518 5.15 -9.84 10.50
CA ILE A 518 6.26 -10.81 10.50
C ILE A 518 7.43 -10.26 9.67
N LYS A 519 8.45 -9.75 10.38
CA LYS A 519 9.80 -9.38 9.90
C LYS A 519 9.93 -8.09 9.04
N LYS A 520 9.76 -6.92 9.66
CA LYS A 520 10.53 -5.70 9.28
C LYS A 520 11.00 -4.85 10.46
N LEU A 521 10.26 -4.85 11.58
CA LEU A 521 10.50 -4.02 12.77
C LEU A 521 11.85 -4.23 13.51
N ILE A 522 12.60 -5.28 13.20
CA ILE A 522 13.91 -5.54 13.80
C ILE A 522 15.05 -4.82 13.04
N LEU A 523 14.88 -4.47 11.75
CA LEU A 523 16.00 -3.93 10.97
C LEU A 523 16.28 -2.44 11.22
N ILE A 524 15.23 -1.63 11.47
CA ILE A 524 15.38 -0.17 11.62
C ILE A 524 16.00 0.22 12.97
N LEU A 525 15.78 -0.59 14.02
CA LEU A 525 16.37 -0.36 15.35
C LEU A 525 17.83 -0.84 15.49
N ILE A 526 18.36 -1.61 14.53
CA ILE A 526 19.74 -2.13 14.58
C ILE A 526 20.74 -1.21 13.84
N CYS A 527 20.28 -0.28 13.01
CA CYS A 527 21.14 0.74 12.38
C CYS A 527 21.34 2.01 13.25
N ARG A 528 21.18 1.89 14.58
CA ARG A 528 21.49 2.94 15.57
C ARG A 528 22.38 2.39 16.69
N GLN A 529 23.57 1.91 16.31
CA GLN A 529 24.78 1.86 17.13
C GLN A 529 25.98 2.28 16.26
#